data_AF-K9UES0-F1
#
_entry.id   AF-K9UES0-F1
#
_cell.length_a   1.000
_cell.length_b   1.000
_cell.length_c   1.000
_cell.angle_alpha   90.00
_cell.angle_beta   90.00
_cell.angle_gamma   90.00
#
_symmetry.space_group_name_H-M   'P 1'
#
loop_
_entity.id
_entity.type
_entity.pdbx_description
1 polymer ?
#
loop_
_entity_poly.entity_id
_entity_poly.type
_entity_poly.pdbx_seq_one_letter_code
_entity_poly.pdbx_strand_id
1 'polypeptide(L)'
;MDRPNRSIFREDAIRRYVASREEIVLPRWISPSSFLYLWVLLGLLFGGIFMAWFAKVPVSAAGKAMVVRSRDRTQGVREKVVIAAFFPTQTRSHLQAHQPLRLHFEGLSSLDRSRLSRLKLKDKPVIRSPEDIRDRFGLTASTALQINQPVAVAIVPLDPADLHLPTSAYIGSTGKAEIVVGSQRLLSLLPWIGSHFQTP
;
A
#
# COMPACT_ATOMS: atom_id res chain seq x y z
N MET A 1 -80.10 38.50 -43.49
CA MET A 1 -78.79 38.89 -44.07
C MET A 1 -77.74 38.05 -43.38
N ASP A 2 -77.34 36.93 -43.97
CA ASP A 2 -76.22 36.12 -43.46
C ASP A 2 -75.07 36.18 -44.45
N ARG A 3 -73.93 36.70 -44.00
CA ARG A 3 -72.69 36.74 -44.78
C ARG A 3 -72.00 35.38 -44.63
N PRO A 4 -71.64 34.69 -45.73
CA PRO A 4 -70.87 33.46 -45.64
C PRO A 4 -69.50 33.77 -45.03
N ASN A 5 -69.18 33.03 -43.96
CA ASN A 5 -67.95 33.14 -43.19
C ASN A 5 -66.75 32.79 -44.08
N ARG A 6 -66.17 33.80 -44.73
CA ARG A 6 -65.04 33.67 -45.63
C ARG A 6 -63.78 33.47 -44.79
N SER A 7 -63.44 32.21 -44.53
CA SER A 7 -62.17 31.83 -43.93
C SER A 7 -61.04 32.53 -44.67
N ILE A 8 -60.34 33.43 -43.97
CA ILE A 8 -59.18 34.18 -44.46
C ILE A 8 -57.98 33.23 -44.61
N PHE A 9 -58.05 32.07 -43.97
CA PHE A 9 -57.10 30.99 -44.10
C PHE A 9 -57.49 30.12 -45.28
N ARG A 10 -56.77 30.35 -46.38
CA ARG A 10 -56.78 29.50 -47.57
C ARG A 10 -56.40 28.08 -47.15
N GLU A 11 -57.22 27.07 -47.44
CA GLU A 11 -56.99 25.67 -47.01
C GLU A 11 -55.61 25.14 -47.40
N ASP A 12 -55.05 25.65 -48.49
CA ASP A 12 -53.67 25.34 -48.93
C ASP A 12 -52.60 25.77 -47.93
N ALA A 13 -52.81 26.86 -47.20
CA ALA A 13 -51.88 27.36 -46.19
C ALA A 13 -51.92 26.47 -44.94
N ILE A 14 -53.11 26.01 -44.55
CA ILE A 14 -53.28 25.06 -43.44
C ILE A 14 -52.62 23.73 -43.82
N ARG A 15 -52.82 23.26 -45.05
CA ARG A 15 -52.24 21.99 -45.52
C ARG A 15 -50.71 22.02 -45.55
N ARG A 16 -50.09 23.14 -45.95
CA ARG A 16 -48.63 23.31 -45.87
C ARG A 16 -48.12 23.44 -44.44
N TYR A 17 -48.85 24.14 -43.57
CA TYR A 17 -48.48 24.27 -42.16
C TYR A 17 -48.52 22.91 -41.43
N VAL A 18 -49.51 22.07 -41.74
CA VAL A 18 -49.61 20.70 -41.23
C VAL A 18 -48.48 19.83 -41.78
N ALA A 19 -48.20 19.89 -43.10
CA ALA A 19 -47.10 19.16 -43.71
C ALA A 19 -45.71 19.56 -43.16
N SER A 20 -45.48 20.85 -42.85
CA SER A 20 -44.22 21.31 -42.22
C SER A 20 -44.08 20.90 -40.76
N ARG A 21 -45.18 20.54 -40.08
CA ARG A 21 -45.14 20.05 -38.69
C ARG A 21 -44.84 18.55 -38.60
N GLU A 22 -44.91 17.81 -39.71
CA GLU A 22 -44.50 16.40 -39.77
C GLU A 22 -42.98 16.23 -39.95
N GLU A 23 -42.25 17.30 -40.27
CA GLU A 23 -40.84 17.44 -39.87
C GLU A 23 -40.76 17.70 -38.37
N ILE A 24 -41.37 16.80 -37.60
CA ILE A 24 -41.04 16.57 -36.21
C ILE A 24 -39.56 16.22 -36.26
N VAL A 25 -38.76 17.20 -35.88
CA VAL A 25 -37.34 17.07 -35.59
C VAL A 25 -37.28 16.09 -34.43
N LEU A 26 -37.37 14.79 -34.73
CA LEU A 26 -37.17 13.72 -33.79
C LEU A 26 -35.83 14.07 -33.13
N PRO A 27 -35.80 14.33 -31.81
CA PRO A 27 -34.58 14.74 -31.13
C PRO A 27 -33.58 13.64 -31.42
N ARG A 28 -32.62 13.93 -32.32
CA ARG A 28 -31.72 12.96 -32.98
C ARG A 28 -31.44 11.84 -32.01
N TRP A 29 -32.21 10.75 -32.17
CA TRP A 29 -32.05 9.56 -31.36
C TRP A 29 -30.59 9.17 -31.55
N ILE A 30 -29.86 9.23 -30.45
CA ILE A 30 -28.44 8.93 -30.28
C ILE A 30 -27.98 8.03 -31.43
N SER A 31 -27.12 8.57 -32.30
CA SER A 31 -26.71 7.85 -33.51
C SER A 31 -26.25 6.43 -33.13
N PRO A 32 -26.60 5.38 -33.91
CA PRO A 32 -26.24 4.00 -33.58
C PRO A 32 -24.75 3.82 -33.28
N SER A 33 -23.92 4.60 -33.97
CA SER A 33 -22.47 4.66 -33.76
C SER A 33 -22.10 5.21 -32.38
N SER A 34 -22.79 6.25 -31.88
CA SER A 34 -22.59 6.78 -30.53
C SER A 34 -22.89 5.73 -29.46
N PHE A 35 -23.91 4.90 -29.65
CA PHE A 35 -24.23 3.79 -28.75
C PHE A 35 -23.08 2.77 -28.71
N LEU A 36 -22.51 2.43 -29.87
CA LEU A 36 -21.36 1.53 -29.97
C LEU A 36 -20.12 2.10 -29.29
N TYR A 37 -19.81 3.38 -29.50
CA TYR A 37 -18.72 4.07 -28.78
C TYR A 37 -18.94 4.07 -27.27
N LEU A 38 -20.18 4.25 -26.81
CA LEU A 38 -20.50 4.21 -25.39
C LEU A 38 -20.29 2.82 -24.79
N TRP A 39 -20.65 1.75 -25.52
CA TRP A 39 -20.38 0.37 -25.12
C TRP A 39 -18.89 0.03 -25.12
N VAL A 40 -18.12 0.50 -26.10
CA VAL A 40 -16.66 0.32 -26.12
C VAL A 40 -16.01 1.05 -24.95
N LEU A 41 -16.41 2.29 -24.68
CA LEU A 41 -15.92 3.05 -23.53
C LEU A 41 -16.28 2.36 -22.21
N LEU A 42 -17.51 1.86 -22.11
CA LEU A 42 -17.97 1.12 -20.93
C LEU A 42 -17.17 -0.17 -20.74
N GLY A 43 -16.95 -0.94 -21.82
CA GLY A 43 -16.14 -2.14 -21.82
C GLY A 43 -14.68 -1.87 -21.42
N LEU A 44 -14.10 -0.76 -21.90
CA LEU A 44 -12.75 -0.32 -21.50
C LEU A 44 -12.69 0.02 -20.01
N LEU A 45 -13.71 0.73 -19.50
CA LEU A 45 -13.79 1.11 -18.10
C LEU A 45 -13.92 -0.13 -17.20
N PHE A 46 -14.85 -1.03 -17.53
CA PHE A 46 -15.01 -2.30 -16.81
C PHE A 46 -13.78 -3.19 -16.94
N GLY A 47 -13.16 -3.25 -18.11
CA GLY A 47 -11.92 -3.97 -18.34
C GLY A 47 -10.79 -3.45 -17.45
N GLY A 48 -10.64 -2.12 -17.34
CA GLY A 48 -9.67 -1.49 -16.45
C GLY A 48 -9.93 -1.78 -14.97
N ILE A 49 -11.19 -1.71 -14.54
CA ILE A 49 -11.59 -2.05 -13.16
C ILE A 49 -11.32 -3.52 -12.86
N PHE A 50 -11.68 -4.42 -13.77
CA PHE A 50 -11.45 -5.85 -13.64
C PHE A 50 -9.96 -6.18 -13.62
N MET A 51 -9.15 -5.52 -14.45
CA MET A 51 -7.69 -5.65 -14.43
C MET A 51 -7.11 -5.20 -13.09
N ALA A 52 -7.62 -4.08 -12.54
CA ALA A 52 -7.24 -3.59 -11.22
C ALA A 52 -7.67 -4.55 -10.10
N TRP A 53 -8.70 -5.38 -10.28
CA TRP A 53 -9.10 -6.41 -9.31
C TRP A 53 -8.04 -7.51 -9.13
N PHE A 54 -7.27 -7.81 -10.17
CA PHE A 54 -6.21 -8.83 -10.10
C PHE A 54 -4.89 -8.29 -9.54
N ALA A 55 -4.76 -6.97 -9.40
CA ALA A 55 -3.56 -6.37 -8.83
C ALA A 55 -3.46 -6.67 -7.33
N LYS A 56 -2.45 -7.48 -7.01
CA LYS A 56 -2.03 -7.86 -5.66
C LYS A 56 -1.05 -6.80 -5.14
N VAL A 57 -1.39 -6.13 -4.04
CA VAL A 57 -0.51 -5.17 -3.39
C VAL A 57 0.21 -5.86 -2.23
N PRO A 58 1.52 -5.66 -2.05
CA PRO A 58 2.23 -6.18 -0.90
C PRO A 58 1.78 -5.46 0.38
N VAL A 59 1.43 -6.22 1.41
CA VAL A 59 1.19 -5.69 2.75
C VAL A 59 2.50 -5.71 3.50
N SER A 60 2.94 -4.54 3.93
CA SER A 60 4.15 -4.37 4.73
C SER A 60 3.78 -4.11 6.18
N ALA A 61 4.44 -4.79 7.10
CA ALA A 61 4.39 -4.44 8.51
C ALA A 61 5.54 -3.50 8.85
N ALA A 62 5.21 -2.36 9.47
CA ALA A 62 6.19 -1.39 9.94
C ALA A 62 6.64 -1.73 11.37
N GLY A 63 7.92 -1.51 11.63
CA GLY A 63 8.60 -1.68 12.90
C GLY A 63 9.70 -0.64 13.08
N LYS A 64 10.29 -0.60 14.27
CA LYS A 64 11.45 0.25 14.56
C LYS A 64 12.71 -0.58 14.45
N ALA A 65 13.79 -0.03 13.88
CA ALA A 65 15.09 -0.66 13.85
C ALA A 65 16.11 0.14 14.64
N MET A 66 17.10 -0.55 15.22
CA MET A 66 18.24 0.09 15.85
C MET A 66 19.50 -0.73 15.61
N VAL A 67 20.61 -0.04 15.37
CA VAL A 67 21.92 -0.69 15.28
C VAL A 67 22.55 -0.76 16.66
N VAL A 68 22.82 -1.98 17.13
CA VAL A 68 23.28 -2.25 18.48
C VAL A 68 24.42 -3.27 18.48
N ARG A 69 25.24 -3.23 19.52
CA ARG A 69 26.19 -4.31 19.80
C ARG A 69 25.43 -5.40 20.53
N SER A 70 25.27 -6.56 19.89
CA SER A 70 24.72 -7.73 20.56
C SER A 70 25.85 -8.49 21.22
N ARG A 71 25.74 -8.65 22.53
CA ARG A 71 26.60 -9.54 23.30
C ARG A 71 25.96 -10.92 23.28
N ASP A 72 26.46 -11.80 22.42
CA ASP A 72 25.90 -13.14 22.28
C ASP A 72 26.40 -14.01 23.45
N ARG A 73 25.54 -14.22 24.46
CA ARG A 73 25.89 -14.92 25.71
C ARG A 73 26.29 -16.38 25.46
N THR A 74 25.90 -16.95 24.32
CA THR A 74 26.14 -18.34 23.90
C THR A 74 27.44 -18.57 23.14
N GLN A 75 28.08 -17.52 22.62
CA GLN A 75 29.36 -17.63 21.89
C GLN A 75 30.36 -16.66 22.51
N GLY A 76 31.11 -17.14 23.51
CA GLY A 76 32.09 -16.36 24.24
C GLY A 76 32.90 -15.41 23.35
N VAL A 77 32.83 -14.12 23.69
CA VAL A 77 33.85 -13.09 23.39
C VAL A 77 33.92 -12.54 21.95
N ARG A 78 32.81 -12.44 21.21
CA ARG A 78 32.76 -11.50 20.06
C ARG A 78 31.53 -10.62 20.11
N GLU A 79 31.73 -9.35 20.45
CA GLU A 79 30.72 -8.31 20.25
C GLU A 79 30.46 -8.17 18.76
N LYS A 80 29.25 -8.55 18.32
CA LYS A 80 28.83 -8.42 16.93
C LYS A 80 27.88 -7.25 16.81
N VAL A 81 28.06 -6.49 15.74
CA VAL A 81 27.13 -5.43 15.36
C VAL A 81 25.93 -6.10 14.70
N VAL A 82 24.76 -5.83 15.23
CA VAL A 82 23.50 -6.34 14.66
C VAL A 82 22.49 -5.23 14.57
N ILE A 83 21.55 -5.41 13.65
CA ILE A 83 20.35 -4.60 13.57
C ILE A 83 19.25 -5.33 14.31
N ALA A 84 18.75 -4.73 15.38
CA ALA A 84 17.57 -5.19 16.10
C ALA A 84 16.35 -4.47 15.53
N ALA A 85 15.46 -5.22 14.88
CA ALA A 85 14.17 -4.71 14.39
C ALA A 85 13.04 -5.19 15.31
N PHE A 86 12.21 -4.25 15.74
CA PHE A 86 11.14 -4.40 16.70
C PHE A 86 9.80 -4.24 16.01
N PHE A 87 9.00 -5.31 16.02
CA PHE A 87 7.68 -5.35 15.42
C PHE A 87 6.60 -5.58 16.49
N PRO A 88 5.36 -5.13 16.24
CA PRO A 88 4.21 -5.50 17.07
C PRO A 88 4.05 -7.02 17.18
N THR A 89 3.57 -7.50 18.34
CA THR A 89 3.39 -8.94 18.58
C THR A 89 2.38 -9.58 17.65
N GLN A 90 1.37 -8.82 17.21
CA GLN A 90 0.35 -9.29 16.25
C GLN A 90 0.98 -9.69 14.90
N THR A 91 2.09 -9.06 14.52
CA THR A 91 2.79 -9.33 13.27
C THR A 91 3.56 -10.66 13.32
N ARG A 92 3.89 -11.18 14.51
CA ARG A 92 4.78 -12.35 14.70
C ARG A 92 4.33 -13.59 13.91
N SER A 93 3.03 -13.83 13.79
CA SER A 93 2.48 -14.97 13.02
C SER A 93 2.86 -14.91 11.53
N HIS A 94 3.02 -13.70 10.99
CA HIS A 94 3.36 -13.45 9.60
C HIS A 94 4.87 -13.31 9.35
N LEU A 95 5.67 -13.15 10.41
CA LEU A 95 7.12 -13.04 10.32
C LEU A 95 7.75 -14.43 10.17
N GLN A 96 8.38 -14.67 9.03
CA GLN A 96 9.13 -15.90 8.75
C GLN A 96 10.61 -15.62 8.57
N ALA A 97 11.44 -16.63 8.82
CA ALA A 97 12.85 -16.57 8.46
C ALA A 97 13.00 -16.36 6.94
N HIS A 98 14.11 -15.77 6.52
CA HIS A 98 14.46 -15.47 5.13
C HIS A 98 13.58 -14.45 4.39
N GLN A 99 12.63 -13.79 5.07
CA GLN A 99 11.89 -12.68 4.50
C GLN A 99 12.80 -11.46 4.26
N PRO A 100 12.60 -10.71 3.16
CA PRO A 100 13.35 -9.50 2.88
C PRO A 100 12.95 -8.39 3.86
N LEU A 101 13.95 -7.80 4.52
CA LEU A 101 13.76 -6.69 5.44
C LEU A 101 14.21 -5.40 4.77
N ARG A 102 13.30 -4.45 4.66
CA ARG A 102 13.60 -3.09 4.21
C ARG A 102 13.93 -2.24 5.43
N LEU A 103 15.14 -1.70 5.44
CA LEU A 103 15.62 -0.89 6.55
C LEU A 103 15.88 0.53 6.06
N HIS A 104 15.35 1.49 6.80
CA HIS A 104 15.50 2.90 6.52
C HIS A 104 16.06 3.59 7.75
N PHE A 105 17.32 3.99 7.70
CA PHE A 105 17.95 4.77 8.75
C PHE A 105 18.13 6.21 8.28
N GLU A 106 17.83 7.15 9.16
CA GLU A 106 18.08 8.56 8.92
C GLU A 106 19.60 8.81 9.07
N GLY A 107 20.22 9.45 8.08
CA GLY A 107 21.66 9.75 8.08
C GLY A 107 22.57 8.73 7.37
N LEU A 108 22.07 7.59 6.91
CA LEU A 108 22.83 6.69 6.02
C LEU A 108 22.61 7.01 4.55
N SER A 109 23.68 6.93 3.76
CA SER A 109 23.69 7.26 2.34
C SER A 109 22.77 6.33 1.53
N SER A 110 22.35 6.77 0.34
CA SER A 110 21.46 5.99 -0.54
C SER A 110 22.10 4.67 -1.03
N LEU A 111 23.42 4.63 -1.15
CA LEU A 111 24.17 3.44 -1.53
C LEU A 111 24.11 2.37 -0.43
N ASP A 112 24.29 2.77 0.83
CA ASP A 112 24.19 1.88 1.99
C ASP A 112 22.76 1.37 2.18
N ARG A 113 21.77 2.24 1.93
CA ARG A 113 20.34 1.89 1.98
C ARG A 113 19.99 0.72 1.07
N SER A 114 20.61 0.63 -0.11
CA SER A 114 20.37 -0.47 -1.07
C SER A 114 20.92 -1.82 -0.58
N ARG A 115 22.02 -1.82 0.19
CA ARG A 115 22.60 -3.01 0.81
C ARG A 115 21.77 -3.45 2.01
N LEU A 116 21.37 -2.49 2.85
CA LEU A 116 20.51 -2.74 4.02
C LEU A 116 19.13 -3.26 3.64
N SER A 117 18.58 -2.84 2.51
CA SER A 117 17.28 -3.30 2.00
C SER A 117 17.27 -4.75 1.48
N ARG A 118 18.45 -5.38 1.34
CA ARG A 118 18.60 -6.77 0.88
C ARG A 118 18.84 -7.75 2.03
N LEU A 119 18.93 -7.25 3.26
CA LEU A 119 19.13 -8.09 4.41
C LEU A 119 17.90 -8.97 4.64
N LYS A 120 18.16 -10.24 4.99
CA LYS A 120 17.12 -11.23 5.27
C LYS A 120 17.16 -11.60 6.73
N LEU A 121 15.99 -11.90 7.28
CA LEU A 121 15.90 -12.47 8.62
C LEU A 121 16.64 -13.80 8.62
N LYS A 122 17.61 -13.95 9.53
CA LYS A 122 18.32 -15.23 9.70
C LYS A 122 17.43 -16.25 10.41
N ASP A 123 16.77 -15.80 11.47
CA ASP A 123 15.97 -16.63 12.36
C ASP A 123 14.54 -16.09 12.50
N LYS A 124 13.64 -16.95 12.99
CA LYS A 124 12.25 -16.57 13.26
C LYS A 124 12.20 -15.54 14.39
N PRO A 125 11.46 -14.42 14.24
CA PRO A 125 11.35 -13.43 15.31
C PRO A 125 10.75 -13.98 16.60
N VAL A 126 11.36 -13.60 17.70
CA VAL A 126 11.00 -14.06 19.05
C VAL A 126 10.35 -12.90 19.80
N ILE A 127 9.25 -13.18 20.51
CA ILE A 127 8.65 -12.20 21.41
C ILE A 127 9.58 -12.04 22.61
N ARG A 128 9.96 -10.81 22.92
CA ARG A 128 10.77 -10.46 24.08
C ARG A 128 10.08 -9.39 24.93
N SER A 129 10.32 -9.46 26.23
CA SER A 129 9.90 -8.42 27.16
C SER A 129 10.76 -7.16 26.98
N PRO A 130 10.26 -5.97 27.34
CA PRO A 130 11.05 -4.75 27.36
C PRO A 130 12.34 -4.87 28.17
N GLU A 131 12.31 -5.59 29.30
CA GLU A 131 13.45 -5.80 30.19
C GLU A 131 14.53 -6.67 29.53
N ASP A 132 14.13 -7.80 28.92
CA ASP A 132 15.03 -8.67 28.14
C ASP A 132 15.75 -7.89 27.03
N ILE A 133 15.03 -6.99 26.36
CA ILE A 133 15.56 -6.19 25.26
C ILE A 133 16.57 -5.16 25.79
N ARG A 134 16.27 -4.51 26.91
CA ARG A 134 17.16 -3.53 27.54
C ARG A 134 18.46 -4.19 27.98
N ASP A 135 18.38 -5.35 28.63
CA ASP A 135 19.57 -6.11 29.07
C ASP A 135 20.40 -6.60 27.87
N ARG A 136 19.74 -7.17 26.85
CA ARG A 136 20.44 -7.79 25.73
C ARG A 136 21.06 -6.80 24.74
N PHE A 137 20.42 -5.66 24.51
CA PHE A 137 20.83 -4.69 23.49
C PHE A 137 21.36 -3.37 24.05
N GLY A 138 21.41 -3.21 25.38
CA GLY A 138 21.96 -2.02 26.02
C GLY A 138 21.28 -0.73 25.58
N LEU A 139 19.94 -0.75 25.48
CA LEU A 139 19.17 0.39 24.98
C LEU A 139 19.39 1.62 25.86
N THR A 140 19.63 2.77 25.24
CA THR A 140 19.66 4.08 25.92
C THR A 140 18.26 4.43 26.46
N ALA A 141 18.22 5.21 27.55
CA ALA A 141 16.98 5.53 28.26
C ALA A 141 15.85 6.07 27.36
N SER A 142 16.19 6.89 26.34
CA SER A 142 15.24 7.45 25.39
C SER A 142 14.59 6.40 24.47
N THR A 143 15.36 5.41 24.00
CA THR A 143 14.84 4.32 23.16
C THR A 143 14.13 3.26 23.99
N ALA A 144 14.60 3.02 25.21
CA ALA A 144 13.98 2.10 26.18
C ALA A 144 12.56 2.52 26.58
N LEU A 145 12.26 3.83 26.60
CA LEU A 145 10.92 4.36 26.84
C LEU A 145 9.94 4.09 25.69
N GLN A 146 10.45 3.90 24.46
CA GLN A 146 9.61 3.63 23.29
C GLN A 146 9.17 2.18 23.16
N ILE A 147 9.82 1.26 23.88
CA ILE A 147 9.49 -0.16 23.92
C ILE A 147 8.93 -0.46 25.32
N ASN A 148 7.66 -0.12 25.52
CA ASN A 148 6.95 -0.30 26.79
C ASN A 148 6.05 -1.56 26.80
N GLN A 149 5.98 -2.26 25.68
CA GLN A 149 5.18 -3.47 25.50
C GLN A 149 6.04 -4.59 24.92
N PRO A 150 5.64 -5.88 25.08
CA PRO A 150 6.31 -6.98 24.40
C PRO A 150 6.33 -6.74 22.89
N VAL A 151 7.46 -7.07 22.26
CA VAL A 151 7.66 -6.90 20.81
C VAL A 151 8.32 -8.13 20.22
N ALA A 152 8.01 -8.41 18.95
CA ALA A 152 8.72 -9.41 18.17
C ALA A 152 10.05 -8.82 17.70
N VAL A 153 11.16 -9.41 18.14
CA VAL A 153 12.51 -8.97 17.80
C VAL A 153 13.05 -9.83 16.68
N ALA A 154 13.39 -9.19 15.56
CA ALA A 154 14.16 -9.76 14.48
C ALA A 154 15.60 -9.27 14.58
N ILE A 155 16.56 -10.19 14.57
CA ILE A 155 17.99 -9.88 14.63
C ILE A 155 18.56 -10.13 13.25
N VAL A 156 19.23 -9.11 12.71
CA VAL A 156 19.91 -9.18 11.42
C VAL A 156 21.39 -8.85 11.62
N PRO A 157 22.30 -9.76 11.25
CA PRO A 157 23.74 -9.48 11.35
C PRO A 157 24.11 -8.35 10.39
N LEU A 158 24.93 -7.42 10.86
CA LEU A 158 25.48 -6.34 10.05
C LEU A 158 27.00 -6.52 9.97
N ASP A 159 27.54 -6.68 8.77
CA ASP A 159 28.99 -6.68 8.58
C ASP A 159 29.48 -5.23 8.49
N PRO A 160 30.42 -4.80 9.35
CA PRO A 160 31.01 -3.46 9.25
C PRO A 160 31.63 -3.17 7.88
N ALA A 161 32.10 -4.20 7.17
CA ALA A 161 32.65 -4.06 5.83
C ALA A 161 31.61 -3.60 4.80
N ASP A 162 30.32 -3.85 5.05
CA ASP A 162 29.25 -3.51 4.10
C ASP A 162 28.98 -2.01 4.02
N LEU A 163 29.25 -1.26 5.10
CA LEU A 163 28.92 0.16 5.22
C LEU A 163 30.11 1.11 4.98
N HIS A 164 31.36 0.60 4.90
CA HIS A 164 32.57 1.45 4.76
C HIS A 164 32.64 2.63 5.76
N LEU A 165 31.94 2.52 6.89
CA LEU A 165 31.83 3.53 7.94
C LEU A 165 32.40 2.94 9.23
N PRO A 166 33.07 3.75 10.07
CA PRO A 166 33.52 3.28 11.38
C PRO A 166 32.29 2.92 12.22
N THR A 167 32.39 1.84 13.00
CA THR A 167 31.29 1.32 13.80
C THR A 167 30.70 2.36 14.76
N SER A 168 31.51 3.31 15.23
CA SER A 168 31.07 4.42 16.07
C SER A 168 30.12 5.40 15.37
N ALA A 169 30.13 5.48 14.04
CA ALA A 169 29.29 6.43 13.30
C ALA A 169 27.83 5.99 13.17
N TYR A 170 27.54 4.70 13.31
CA TYR A 170 26.18 4.16 13.11
C TYR A 170 25.64 3.37 14.31
N ILE A 171 26.45 3.08 15.33
CA ILE A 171 25.94 2.49 16.57
C ILE A 171 24.99 3.46 17.25
N GLY A 172 23.85 2.94 17.70
CA GLY A 172 22.82 3.75 18.34
C GLY A 172 21.86 4.40 17.34
N SER A 173 22.16 4.36 16.04
CA SER A 173 21.27 4.89 15.02
C SER A 173 19.94 4.14 15.01
N THR A 174 18.86 4.90 15.03
CA THR A 174 17.49 4.41 14.94
C THR A 174 16.95 4.59 13.54
N GLY A 175 16.09 3.68 13.11
CA GLY A 175 15.47 3.69 11.80
C GLY A 175 14.11 3.03 11.80
N LYS A 176 13.51 2.95 10.61
CA LYS A 176 12.29 2.22 10.34
C LYS A 176 12.64 0.87 9.70
N ALA A 177 11.95 -0.17 10.13
CA ALA A 177 11.99 -1.49 9.52
C ALA A 177 10.65 -1.77 8.86
N GLU A 178 10.67 -2.27 7.64
CA GLU A 178 9.50 -2.73 6.93
C GLU A 178 9.74 -4.14 6.44
N ILE A 179 8.78 -5.02 6.68
CA ILE A 179 8.83 -6.40 6.22
C ILE A 179 7.54 -6.73 5.49
N VAL A 180 7.67 -7.39 4.34
CA VAL A 180 6.52 -7.80 3.55
C VAL A 180 5.91 -9.05 4.19
N VAL A 181 4.73 -8.89 4.80
CA VAL A 181 4.04 -9.92 5.59
C VAL A 181 2.96 -10.65 4.80
N GLY A 182 2.60 -10.15 3.62
CA GLY A 182 1.61 -10.80 2.77
C GLY A 182 1.28 -9.98 1.54
N SER A 183 0.19 -10.35 0.88
CA SER A 183 -0.37 -9.59 -0.23
C SER A 183 -1.88 -9.52 -0.09
N GLN A 184 -2.43 -8.32 -0.26
CA GLN A 184 -3.87 -8.07 -0.27
C GLN A 184 -4.29 -7.57 -1.65
N ARG A 185 -5.55 -7.83 -2.00
CA ARG A 185 -6.16 -7.27 -3.22
C ARG A 185 -6.50 -5.81 -2.99
N LEU A 186 -6.31 -4.95 -4.00
CA LEU A 186 -6.58 -3.50 -3.91
C LEU A 186 -7.97 -3.15 -3.31
N LEU A 187 -8.99 -3.97 -3.60
CA LEU A 187 -10.36 -3.74 -3.11
C LEU A 187 -10.52 -3.88 -1.60
N SER A 188 -9.65 -4.64 -0.94
CA SER A 188 -9.68 -4.77 0.53
C SER A 188 -9.22 -3.50 1.25
N LEU A 189 -8.55 -2.59 0.53
CA LEU A 189 -8.17 -1.26 1.01
C LEU A 189 -9.30 -0.24 0.82
N LEU A 190 -10.37 -0.58 0.09
CA LEU A 190 -11.58 0.26 0.07
C LEU A 190 -12.37 0.04 1.37
N PRO A 191 -12.61 1.10 2.17
CA PRO A 191 -13.17 0.99 3.51
C PRO A 191 -14.58 0.38 3.54
N TRP A 192 -15.28 0.31 2.40
CA TRP A 192 -16.65 -0.18 2.32
C TRP A 192 -16.77 -1.68 1.98
N ILE A 193 -15.73 -2.33 1.46
CA ILE A 193 -15.76 -3.73 0.99
C ILE A 193 -14.90 -4.68 1.85
N GLY A 194 -13.96 -4.13 2.64
CA GLY A 194 -12.98 -4.92 3.41
C GLY A 194 -13.56 -5.85 4.47
N SER A 195 -14.74 -5.56 5.03
CA SER A 195 -15.37 -6.39 6.07
C SER A 195 -15.90 -7.74 5.55
N HIS A 196 -16.15 -7.87 4.25
CA HIS A 196 -16.76 -9.08 3.67
C HIS A 196 -15.74 -10.07 3.08
N PHE A 197 -14.47 -9.70 2.96
CA PHE A 197 -13.42 -10.54 2.35
C PHE A 197 -12.30 -10.97 3.31
N GLN A 198 -12.52 -10.84 4.63
CA GLN A 198 -11.71 -11.54 5.63
C GLN A 198 -12.16 -13.02 5.69
N THR A 199 -11.62 -13.85 4.80
CA THR A 199 -11.63 -15.31 4.99
C THR A 199 -10.40 -15.74 5.81
N PRO A 200 -10.58 -16.73 6.72
CA PRO A 200 -9.56 -17.22 7.65
C PRO A 200 -8.36 -17.90 6.98
#